data_AF-A0A3N5IY47-F1
#
_entry.id   AF-A0A3N5IY47-F1
#
_cell.length_a   1.000
_cell.length_b   1.000
_cell.length_c   1.000
_cell.angle_alpha   90.00
_cell.angle_beta   90.00
_cell.angle_gamma   90.00
#
_symmetry.space_group_name_H-M   'P 1'
#
loop_
_entity.id
_entity.type
_entity.pdbx_description
1 polymer ?
#
loop_
_entity_poly.entity_id
_entity_poly.type
_entity_poly.pdbx_seq_one_letter_code
_entity_poly.pdbx_strand_id
1 'polypeptide(L)' 'MSNQEKRLFEHLVTKHLDYIYSKAIRLMHNAEKGEILVQQTLEDASMRFPQFDKKDDFKTWLDDILMTRPTLR' A
#
# COMPACT_ATOMS: atom_id res chain seq x y z
N MET A 1 2.99 -11.15 12.23
CA MET A 1 3.24 -11.71 10.88
C MET A 1 4.39 -12.70 10.95
N SER A 2 4.22 -13.89 10.39
CA SER A 2 5.27 -14.92 10.26
C SER A 2 6.29 -14.57 9.17
N ASN A 3 7.45 -15.24 9.15
CA ASN A 3 8.48 -15.02 8.12
C ASN A 3 8.00 -15.37 6.69
N GLN A 4 7.09 -16.34 6.54
CA GLN A 4 6.52 -16.68 5.24
C GLN A 4 5.56 -15.59 4.75
N GLU A 5 4.69 -15.10 5.63
CA GLU A 5 3.79 -13.99 5.31
C GLU A 5 4.56 -12.71 4.99
N LYS A 6 5.65 -12.42 5.73
CA LYS A 6 6.51 -11.26 5.45
C LYS A 6 7.08 -11.30 4.03
N ARG A 7 7.63 -12.45 3.62
CA ARG A 7 8.17 -12.63 2.26
C ARG A 7 7.09 -12.52 1.18
N LEU A 8 5.90 -13.06 1.44
CA LEU A 8 4.79 -12.95 0.50
C LEU A 8 4.33 -11.49 0.37
N PHE A 9 4.21 -10.77 1.48
CA PHE A 9 3.89 -9.35 1.49
C PHE A 9 4.90 -8.54 0.70
N GLU A 10 6.20 -8.71 0.98
CA GLU A 10 7.28 -8.01 0.26
C GLU A 10 7.25 -8.28 -1.25
N HIS A 11 7.01 -9.54 -1.65
CA HIS A 11 6.86 -9.90 -3.06
C HIS A 11 5.68 -9.22 -3.74
N LEU A 12 4.51 -9.19 -3.08
CA LEU A 12 3.32 -8.55 -3.60
C LEU A 12 3.48 -7.02 -3.67
N VAL A 13 4.00 -6.39 -2.61
CA VAL A 13 4.29 -4.96 -2.59
C VAL A 13 5.26 -4.56 -3.69
N THR A 14 6.36 -5.29 -3.86
CA THR A 14 7.38 -4.98 -4.88
C THR A 14 6.78 -4.95 -6.29
N LYS A 15 5.83 -5.84 -6.60
CA LYS A 15 5.13 -5.87 -7.89
C LYS A 15 4.23 -4.65 -8.14
N HIS A 16 3.79 -3.97 -7.09
CA HIS A 16 2.82 -2.89 -7.18
C HIS A 16 3.35 -1.54 -6.68
N LEU A 17 4.63 -1.47 -6.28
CA LEU A 17 5.22 -0.29 -5.67
C LEU A 17 5.22 0.92 -6.63
N ASP A 18 5.67 0.74 -7.86
CA ASP A 18 5.69 1.83 -8.85
C ASP A 18 4.28 2.35 -9.17
N TYR A 19 3.31 1.42 -9.21
CA TYR A 19 1.91 1.75 -9.43
C TYR A 19 1.34 2.59 -8.28
N ILE A 20 1.52 2.13 -7.03
CA ILE A 20 0.97 2.83 -5.86
C ILE A 20 1.66 4.17 -5.66
N TYR A 21 2.98 4.25 -5.91
CA TYR A 21 3.74 5.49 -5.87
C TYR A 21 3.24 6.51 -6.89
N SER A 22 3.15 6.10 -8.16
CA SER A 22 2.63 6.96 -9.23
C SER A 22 1.20 7.44 -8.96
N LYS A 23 0.36 6.58 -8.36
CA LYS A 23 -0.99 6.96 -7.96
C LYS A 23 -1.00 7.97 -6.81
N ALA A 24 -0.19 7.76 -5.78
CA ALA A 24 -0.08 8.67 -4.64
C ALA A 24 0.44 10.06 -5.06
N ILE A 25 1.44 10.14 -5.94
CA ILE A 25 1.92 11.44 -6.46
C ILE A 25 0.79 12.19 -7.18
N ARG A 26 0.00 11.48 -8.01
CA ARG A 26 -1.14 12.10 -8.71
C ARG A 26 -2.22 12.60 -7.76
N LEU A 27 -2.49 11.88 -6.66
CA LEU A 27 -3.46 12.29 -5.65
C LEU A 27 -2.98 13.50 -4.85
N MET A 28 -1.70 13.55 -4.51
CA MET A 28 -1.15 14.61 -3.66
C MET A 28 -0.68 15.86 -4.42
N HIS A 29 -0.56 15.76 -5.76
CA HIS A 29 0.02 16.80 -6.62
C HIS A 29 1.39 17.30 -6.15
N ASN A 30 2.11 16.47 -5.38
CA ASN A 30 3.38 16.79 -4.74
C ASN A 30 4.12 15.47 -4.46
N ALA A 31 5.38 15.40 -4.87
CA ALA A 31 6.20 14.19 -4.77
C ALA A 31 6.46 13.76 -3.32
N GLU A 32 6.85 14.71 -2.46
CA GLU A 32 7.18 14.46 -1.06
C GLU A 32 5.94 14.00 -0.28
N LYS A 33 4.81 14.69 -0.43
CA LYS A 33 3.54 14.28 0.20
C LYS A 33 3.06 12.92 -0.32
N GLY A 34 3.26 12.64 -1.60
CA GLY A 34 2.88 11.35 -2.18
C GLY A 34 3.76 10.21 -1.65
N GLU A 35 5.06 10.43 -1.45
CA GLU A 35 5.94 9.46 -0.81
C GLU A 35 5.51 9.16 0.63
N ILE A 36 5.19 10.19 1.41
CA ILE A 36 4.66 10.04 2.78
C ILE A 36 3.38 9.18 2.75
N LEU A 37 2.47 9.46 1.81
CA LEU A 37 1.23 8.70 1.67
C LEU A 37 1.49 7.22 1.32
N VAL A 38 2.48 6.93 0.48
CA VAL A 38 2.87 5.54 0.14
C VAL A 38 3.42 4.82 1.36
N GLN A 39 4.35 5.43 2.09
CA GLN A 39 4.95 4.82 3.27
C GLN A 39 3.88 4.48 4.31
N GLN A 40 2.97 5.42 4.57
CA GLN A 40 1.83 5.22 5.45
C GLN A 40 0.88 4.11 4.98
N THR A 41 0.63 4.01 3.67
CA THR A 41 -0.20 2.96 3.07
C THR A 41 0.44 1.58 3.26
N LEU A 42 1.75 1.47 3.04
CA LEU A 42 2.49 0.21 3.18
C LEU A 42 2.61 -0.22 4.65
N GLU A 43 2.76 0.73 5.57
CA GLU A 43 2.73 0.46 7.00
C GLU A 43 1.38 -0.14 7.41
N ASP A 44 0.26 0.49 7.02
CA ASP A 44 -1.09 -0.03 7.27
C ASP A 44 -1.31 -1.40 6.62
N ALA A 45 -0.90 -1.55 5.36
CA ALA A 45 -0.99 -2.81 4.64
C ALA A 45 -0.23 -3.91 5.39
N SER A 46 0.97 -3.63 5.90
CA SER A 46 1.75 -4.62 6.64
C SER A 46 1.06 -5.08 7.94
N MET A 47 0.37 -4.15 8.63
CA MET A 47 -0.37 -4.45 9.85
C MET A 47 -1.63 -5.29 9.58
N ARG A 48 -2.30 -5.03 8.46
CA ARG A 48 -3.55 -5.70 8.04
C ARG A 48 -3.32 -6.99 7.25
N PHE A 49 -2.12 -7.19 6.70
CA PHE A 49 -1.80 -8.33 5.85
C PHE A 49 -2.07 -9.71 6.48
N PRO A 50 -1.88 -9.94 7.79
CA PRO A 50 -2.25 -11.22 8.40
C PRO A 50 -3.74 -11.57 8.28
N GLN A 51 -4.63 -10.59 8.04
CA GLN A 51 -6.06 -10.82 7.81
C GLN A 51 -6.47 -10.74 6.32
N PHE A 52 -5.52 -10.49 5.42
CA PHE A 52 -5.80 -10.39 3.99
C PHE A 52 -6.25 -11.75 3.41
N ASP A 53 -7.39 -11.79 2.74
CA ASP A 53 -7.83 -12.98 2.00
C ASP A 53 -6.99 -13.12 0.72
N LYS A 54 -6.24 -14.22 0.63
CA LYS A 54 -5.35 -14.49 -0.52
C LYS A 54 -6.10 -14.75 -1.82
N LYS A 55 -7.43 -14.86 -1.78
CA LYS A 55 -8.30 -14.93 -2.97
C LYS A 55 -8.62 -13.55 -3.54
N ASP A 56 -8.45 -12.49 -2.75
CA ASP A 56 -8.71 -11.12 -3.19
C ASP A 56 -7.55 -10.59 -4.06
N ASP A 57 -7.88 -9.62 -4.92
CA ASP A 57 -6.88 -8.93 -5.72
C ASP A 57 -6.08 -7.95 -4.84
N PHE A 58 -4.79 -8.25 -4.65
CA PHE A 58 -3.91 -7.47 -3.79
C PHE A 58 -3.80 -6.00 -4.21
N LYS A 59 -3.84 -5.71 -5.52
CA LYS A 59 -3.76 -4.34 -6.03
C LYS A 59 -5.00 -3.53 -5.62
N THR A 60 -6.19 -4.11 -5.77
CA THR A 60 -7.46 -3.49 -5.36
C THR A 60 -7.48 -3.26 -3.85
N TRP A 61 -7.07 -4.25 -3.06
CA TRP A 61 -6.95 -4.11 -1.61
C TRP A 61 -5.97 -3.00 -1.19
N LEU A 62 -4.81 -2.90 -1.86
CA LEU A 62 -3.85 -1.83 -1.61
C LEU A 62 -4.38 -0.45 -2.01
N ASP A 63 -5.14 -0.38 -3.11
CA ASP A 63 -5.83 0.84 -3.54
C ASP A 63 -6.84 1.31 -2.49
N ASP A 64 -7.59 0.40 -1.86
CA ASP A 64 -8.54 0.74 -0.80
C ASP A 64 -7.85 1.31 0.45
N ILE A 65 -6.70 0.74 0.83
CA ILE A 65 -5.91 1.26 1.95
C ILE A 65 -5.40 2.67 1.63
N LEU A 66 -4.86 2.88 0.42
CA LEU A 66 -4.39 4.20 -0.03
C LEU A 66 -5.52 5.24 0.04
N MET A 67 -6.72 4.88 -0.43
CA MET A 67 -7.89 5.76 -0.46
C MET A 67 -8.55 5.98 0.89
N THR A 68 -8.25 5.15 1.89
CA THR A 68 -8.73 5.35 3.27
C THR A 68 -8.06 6.54 3.96
N ARG A 69 -6.92 7.03 3.45
CA ARG A 69 -6.15 8.16 4.02
C ARG A 69 -6.23 9.50 3.23
N PRO A 70 -7.39 10.02 2.78
CA PRO A 70 -7.42 11.26 2.04
C PRO A 70 -7.50 12.47 2.99
N THR A 71 -6.55 12.63 3.91
CA THR A 71 -6.40 13.87 4.69
C THR A 71 -4.96 14.06 5.17
N LEU A 72 -4.11 14.57 4.28
CA LEU A 72 -3.12 15.57 4.67
C LEU A 72 -3.77 16.93 4.39
N ARG A 73 -4.66 17.38 5.29
CA ARG A 73 -5.12 18.77 5.31
C ARG A 73 -3.97 19.67 5.73
#